data_AF-A0A1G8GFW0-F1
#
_entry.id   AF-A0A1G8GFW0-F1
#
_cell.length_a   1.000
_cell.length_b   1.000
_cell.length_c   1.000
_cell.angle_alpha   90.00
_cell.angle_beta   90.00
_cell.angle_gamma   90.00
#
_symmetry.space_group_name_H-M   'P 1'
#
loop_
_entity.id
_entity.type
_entity.pdbx_description
1 polymer ?
#
loop_
_entity_poly.entity_id
_entity_poly.type
_entity_poly.pdbx_seq_one_letter_code
_entity_poly.pdbx_strand_id
1 'polypeptide(L)' 'MQDQPKPSQTSGADGTARYDARDLVVNGIKAEIVLDGQTYTLRITRAGKLILTK' A
#
# COMPACT_ATOMS: atom_id res chain seq x y z
N MET A 1 18.15 -2.25 16.84
CA MET A 1 17.43 -3.18 15.94
C MET A 1 16.13 -2.47 15.58
N GLN A 2 15.99 -1.97 14.34
CA GLN A 2 14.75 -1.32 13.90
C GLN A 2 13.85 -2.40 13.31
N ASP A 3 12.83 -2.81 14.06
CA ASP A 3 11.69 -3.55 13.54
C ASP A 3 10.88 -2.62 12.63
N GLN A 4 11.27 -2.58 11.36
CA GLN A 4 10.52 -1.89 10.34
C GLN A 4 9.18 -2.63 10.17
N PRO A 5 8.02 -1.95 10.20
CA PRO A 5 6.74 -2.61 9.97
C PRO A 5 6.74 -3.12 8.53
N LYS A 6 7.03 -4.41 8.36
CA LYS A 6 6.89 -5.07 7.07
C LYS A 6 5.39 -5.27 6.86
N PRO A 7 4.81 -4.78 5.74
CA PRO A 7 3.42 -5.04 5.46
C PRO A 7 3.21 -6.55 5.43
N SER A 8 2.16 -7.04 6.09
CA SER A 8 1.94 -8.48 6.24
C SER A 8 1.54 -9.05 4.88
N GLN A 9 2.51 -9.61 4.16
CA GLN A 9 2.28 -10.23 2.87
C GLN A 9 1.61 -11.59 3.07
N THR A 10 0.48 -11.79 2.38
CA THR A 10 -0.15 -13.10 2.23
C THR A 10 -0.08 -13.51 0.76
N SER A 11 0.04 -14.80 0.50
CA SER A 11 -0.05 -15.32 -0.87
C SER A 11 -1.53 -15.42 -1.28
N GLY A 12 -1.88 -14.85 -2.42
CA GLY A 12 -3.18 -15.07 -3.06
C GLY A 12 -3.29 -16.50 -3.61
N ALA A 13 -4.52 -16.91 -3.96
CA ALA A 13 -4.80 -18.25 -4.49
C ALA A 13 -3.98 -18.58 -5.76
N ASP A 14 -3.62 -17.56 -6.53
CA ASP A 14 -2.87 -17.69 -7.79
C ASP A 14 -1.37 -17.35 -7.64
N GLY A 15 -0.85 -17.33 -6.40
CA GLY A 15 0.55 -16.98 -6.11
C GLY A 15 0.86 -15.48 -6.14
N THR A 16 -0.14 -14.63 -6.40
CA THR A 16 0.02 -13.17 -6.38
C THR A 16 0.29 -12.67 -4.97
N ALA A 17 1.24 -11.75 -4.81
CA ALA A 17 1.46 -11.08 -3.54
C ALA A 17 0.23 -10.24 -3.16
N ARG A 18 -0.36 -10.52 -2.00
CA ARG A 18 -1.48 -9.79 -1.44
C ARG A 18 -1.03 -8.98 -0.23
N TYR A 19 -1.42 -7.72 -0.19
CA TYR A 19 -1.12 -6.79 0.89
C TYR A 19 -2.43 -6.20 1.42
N ASP A 20 -2.52 -5.97 2.74
CA ASP A 20 -3.56 -5.09 3.27
C ASP A 20 -3.22 -3.64 2.88
N ALA A 21 -4.19 -2.94 2.30
CA ALA A 21 -4.00 -1.54 1.91
C ALA A 21 -3.69 -0.63 3.11
N ARG A 22 -4.13 -0.99 4.32
CA ARG A 22 -3.82 -0.26 5.55
C ARG A 22 -2.37 -0.41 5.97
N ASP A 23 -1.77 -1.56 5.70
CA ASP A 23 -0.35 -1.79 5.95
C ASP A 23 0.54 -1.00 5.00
N LEU A 24 0.06 -0.75 3.77
CA LEU A 24 0.74 0.09 2.79
C LEU A 24 0.63 1.58 3.14
N VAL A 25 -0.44 1.99 3.82
CA VAL A 25 -0.76 3.38 4.16
C VAL A 25 -0.43 3.66 5.63
N VAL A 26 0.84 3.98 5.89
CA VAL A 26 1.30 4.36 7.23
C VAL A 26 0.50 5.58 7.73
N ASN A 27 -0.04 5.49 8.94
CA ASN A 27 -0.93 6.48 9.56
C ASN A 27 -2.30 6.67 8.87
N GLY A 28 -2.69 5.77 7.96
CA GLY A 28 -4.08 5.63 7.49
C GLY A 28 -4.57 6.65 6.46
N ILE A 29 -3.71 7.54 5.95
CA ILE A 29 -4.15 8.60 5.01
C ILE A 29 -3.57 8.45 3.60
N LYS A 30 -2.26 8.31 3.42
CA LYS A 30 -1.64 8.15 2.10
C LYS A 30 -0.31 7.40 2.14
N ALA A 31 0.06 6.78 1.02
CA ALA A 31 1.37 6.21 0.79
C ALA A 31 1.94 6.70 -0.55
N GLU A 32 3.26 6.80 -0.64
CA GLU A 32 3.96 7.11 -1.89
C GLU A 32 4.49 5.82 -2.51
N ILE A 33 4.21 5.64 -3.80
CA ILE A 33 4.65 4.50 -4.59
C ILE A 33 5.50 5.05 -5.73
N VAL A 34 6.75 4.64 -5.80
CA VAL A 34 7.65 5.01 -6.90
C VAL A 34 7.61 3.92 -7.96
N LEU A 35 7.27 4.30 -9.19
CA LEU A 35 7.31 3.45 -10.37
C LEU A 35 8.02 4.22 -11.49
N ASP A 36 9.11 3.67 -12.01
CA ASP A 36 9.91 4.27 -13.08
C ASP A 36 10.35 5.72 -12.82
N GLY A 37 10.67 6.04 -11.56
CA GLY A 37 11.06 7.38 -11.13
C GLY A 37 9.89 8.37 -10.98
N GLN A 38 8.67 7.95 -11.30
CA GLN A 38 7.47 8.72 -11.02
C GLN A 38 6.91 8.34 -9.65
N THR A 39 6.57 9.36 -8.86
CA THR A 39 5.85 9.16 -7.60
C THR A 39 4.36 9.13 -7.88
N TYR A 40 3.68 8.15 -7.29
CA TYR A 40 2.24 8.01 -7.25
C TYR A 40 1.77 8.04 -5.79
N THR A 41 0.59 8.58 -5.55
CA THR A 41 -0.05 8.60 -4.24
C THR A 41 -1.15 7.55 -4.17
N LEU A 42 -0.98 6.56 -3.28
CA LEU A 42 -2.03 5.62 -2.89
C LEU A 42 -2.81 6.20 -1.70
N ARG A 43 -4.14 6.22 -1.76
CA ARG A 43 -5.01 6.67 -0.66
C ARG A 43 -6.27 5.82 -0.52
N ILE A 44 -6.72 5.63 0.72
CA ILE A 44 -8.06 5.12 1.05
C ILE A 44 -9.01 6.32 1.18
N THR A 45 -10.06 6.35 0.35
CA THR A 45 -11.07 7.41 0.38
C THR A 45 -12.01 7.26 1.59
N ARG A 46 -12.76 8.32 1.92
CA ARG A 46 -13.80 8.26 2.97
C ARG A 46 -14.88 7.21 2.70
N ALA A 47 -15.10 6.88 1.43
CA ALA A 47 -16.03 5.84 1.00
C ALA A 47 -15.41 4.42 1.01
N GLY A 48 -14.18 4.27 1.52
CA GLY A 48 -13.50 2.97 1.63
C GLY A 48 -12.87 2.46 0.33
N LYS A 49 -12.89 3.25 -0.77
CA LYS A 49 -12.25 2.88 -2.04
C LYS A 49 -10.77 3.24 -2.02
N LEU A 50 -9.93 2.38 -2.60
CA LEU A 50 -8.53 2.72 -2.92
C LEU A 50 -8.48 3.59 -4.19
N ILE A 51 -7.62 4.60 -4.17
CA ILE A 51 -7.25 5.40 -5.34
C ILE A 51 -5.74 5.47 -5.46
N LEU A 52 -5.24 5.42 -6.70
CA LEU A 52 -3.84 5.69 -7.04
C LEU A 52 -3.83 6.87 -8.00
N THR A 53 -3.16 7.95 -7.63
CA THR A 53 -2.99 9.14 -8.49
C THR A 53 -1.51 9.37 -8.76
N LYS A 54 -1.19 9.93 -9.92
CA LYS A 54 0.16 10.46 -10.19
C LYS A 54 0.42 11.69 -9.33
#